data_AF-A0A2P5I4R4-F1
#
_entry.id   AF-A0A2P5I4R4-F1
#
_cell.length_a   1.000
_cell.length_b   1.000
_cell.length_c   1.000
_cell.angle_alpha   90.00
_cell.angle_beta   90.00
_cell.angle_gamma   90.00
#
_symmetry.space_group_name_H-M   'P 1'
#
loop_
_entity.id
_entity.type
_entity.pdbx_description
1 polymer ?
#
loop_
_entity_poly.entity_id
_entity_poly.type
_entity_poly.pdbx_seq_one_letter_code
_entity_poly.pdbx_strand_id
1 'polypeptide(L)'
;MALETPAGVKNPSAPKFSWDYDVPEIPFWSNLKYTTGRNFLQCYDEAEIRAMDPDFERRGTSAKQDRLQFLLEKLDVTFSARDTAAGPGGLATTDYPQWMRMTLARMTLLSELGMQAEQEAAIQAMMDTPNPAKPGVVNISAVNMMAGLKEEQGLFSEAGELSRKVVPAFDEMMGPDSPPSQGARRNLVSCIWKAGKPDEAKELAEETRLIIDAMGQKKSQYLK
;
A
#
# COMPACT_ATOMS: atom_id res chain seq x y z
N MET A 1 -30.71 -1.55 6.47
CA MET A 1 -30.94 -0.30 7.20
C MET A 1 -29.56 0.25 7.49
N ALA A 2 -29.18 1.34 6.81
CA ALA A 2 -27.85 1.93 6.91
C ALA A 2 -27.56 2.25 8.37
N LEU A 3 -26.44 1.75 8.90
CA LEU A 3 -25.98 2.17 10.22
C LEU A 3 -25.90 3.69 10.20
N GLU A 4 -26.70 4.33 11.06
CA GLU A 4 -26.49 5.71 11.45
C GLU A 4 -25.03 5.81 11.84
N THR A 5 -24.34 6.64 11.09
CA THR A 5 -22.91 6.82 11.19
C THR A 5 -22.66 7.37 12.61
N PRO A 6 -22.04 6.62 13.53
CA PRO A 6 -21.67 7.20 14.82
C PRO A 6 -20.82 8.42 14.52
N ALA A 7 -21.11 9.55 15.16
CA ALA A 7 -20.55 10.85 14.84
C ALA A 7 -19.06 10.78 14.45
N GLY A 8 -18.78 11.12 13.19
CA GLY A 8 -17.43 11.26 12.65
C GLY A 8 -17.03 10.14 11.69
N VAL A 9 -16.89 10.51 10.41
CA VAL A 9 -16.17 9.74 9.39
C VAL A 9 -15.17 10.72 8.80
N LYS A 10 -13.90 10.32 8.67
CA LYS A 10 -12.83 11.20 8.15
C LYS A 10 -13.14 11.80 6.76
N ASN A 11 -14.10 11.26 6.02
CA ASN A 11 -14.58 11.79 4.74
C ASN A 11 -16.08 11.51 4.52
N PRO A 12 -17.01 12.31 5.09
CA PRO A 12 -18.45 12.05 5.04
C PRO A 12 -19.05 12.23 3.63
N SER A 13 -18.32 12.88 2.72
CA SER A 13 -18.71 13.14 1.33
C SER A 13 -18.29 12.05 0.33
N ALA A 14 -17.53 11.04 0.76
CA ALA A 14 -17.10 9.97 -0.14
C ALA A 14 -18.29 9.09 -0.59
N PRO A 15 -18.35 8.68 -1.87
CA PRO A 15 -19.36 7.72 -2.31
C PRO A 15 -19.24 6.41 -1.52
N LYS A 16 -20.35 5.98 -0.90
CA LYS A 16 -20.40 4.76 -0.09
C LYS A 16 -20.59 3.55 -0.99
N PHE A 17 -19.66 2.62 -0.92
CA PHE A 17 -19.76 1.33 -1.59
C PHE A 17 -19.97 0.24 -0.55
N SER A 18 -20.76 -0.79 -0.86
CA SER A 18 -21.03 -1.88 0.08
C SER A 18 -19.81 -2.73 0.44
N TRP A 19 -18.69 -2.53 -0.26
CA TRP A 19 -17.40 -3.19 -0.05
C TRP A 19 -16.31 -2.27 0.51
N ASP A 20 -16.61 -0.98 0.79
CA ASP A 20 -15.63 -0.03 1.35
C ASP A 20 -16.11 0.44 2.72
N TYR A 21 -15.39 0.01 3.77
CA TYR A 21 -15.68 0.37 5.15
C TYR A 21 -14.85 1.60 5.52
N ASP A 22 -15.55 2.69 5.86
CA ASP A 22 -14.91 3.91 6.32
C ASP A 22 -14.09 3.65 7.60
N VAL A 23 -12.91 4.26 7.70
CA VAL A 23 -12.13 4.24 8.94
C VAL A 23 -12.90 5.05 9.99
N PRO A 24 -13.38 4.42 11.09
CA PRO A 24 -14.21 5.10 12.08
C PRO A 24 -13.47 6.28 12.75
N GLU A 25 -14.15 7.39 13.00
CA GLU A 25 -13.57 8.53 13.71
C GLU A 25 -13.73 8.40 15.23
N ILE A 26 -13.24 7.29 15.77
CA ILE A 26 -13.19 7.02 17.22
C ILE A 26 -11.74 7.13 17.73
N PRO A 27 -11.52 7.31 19.05
CA PRO A 27 -10.18 7.48 19.62
C PRO A 27 -9.16 6.43 19.19
N PHE A 28 -9.60 5.19 18.98
CA PHE A 28 -8.74 4.10 18.49
C PHE A 28 -8.04 4.40 17.16
N TRP A 29 -8.70 5.07 16.22
CA TRP A 29 -8.13 5.39 14.89
C TRP A 29 -7.50 6.79 14.82
N SER A 30 -7.54 7.55 15.93
CA SER A 30 -6.86 8.83 16.03
C SER A 30 -5.35 8.65 15.82
N ASN A 31 -4.69 9.59 15.13
CA ASN A 31 -3.25 9.58 14.80
C ASN A 31 -2.67 8.37 14.03
N LEU A 32 -3.52 7.45 13.57
CA LEU A 32 -3.18 6.42 12.58
C LEU A 32 -3.35 6.97 11.17
N LYS A 33 -2.49 6.54 10.24
CA LYS A 33 -2.65 6.89 8.81
C LYS A 33 -3.97 6.30 8.31
N TYR A 34 -4.69 7.07 7.49
CA TYR A 34 -5.95 6.62 6.89
C TYR A 34 -5.77 5.30 6.10
N THR A 35 -4.67 5.20 5.34
CA THR A 35 -4.34 4.01 4.54
C THR A 35 -4.18 2.75 5.38
N THR A 36 -3.60 2.87 6.59
CA THR A 36 -3.39 1.75 7.50
C THR A 36 -4.72 1.20 8.01
N GLY A 37 -5.62 2.09 8.45
CA GLY A 37 -6.96 1.69 8.87
C GLY A 37 -7.78 1.10 7.73
N ARG A 38 -7.76 1.75 6.56
CA ARG A 38 -8.50 1.27 5.39
C ARG A 38 -8.03 -0.12 4.95
N ASN A 39 -6.72 -0.32 4.81
CA ASN A 39 -6.19 -1.62 4.38
C ASN A 39 -6.51 -2.72 5.39
N PHE A 40 -6.43 -2.42 6.69
CA PHE A 40 -6.83 -3.39 7.73
C PHE A 40 -8.31 -3.74 7.61
N LEU A 41 -9.21 -2.76 7.59
CA LEU A 41 -10.66 -3.00 7.59
C LEU A 41 -11.13 -3.74 6.33
N GLN A 42 -10.53 -3.47 5.17
CA GLN A 42 -10.85 -4.18 3.92
C GLN A 42 -10.46 -5.67 3.91
N CYS A 43 -9.75 -6.15 4.93
CA CYS A 43 -9.50 -7.57 5.11
C CYS A 43 -10.66 -8.31 5.78
N TYR A 44 -11.68 -7.62 6.28
CA TYR A 44 -12.75 -8.20 7.08
C TYR A 44 -14.12 -7.88 6.50
N ASP A 45 -15.11 -8.71 6.81
CA ASP A 45 -16.51 -8.39 6.58
C ASP A 45 -17.11 -7.54 7.72
N GLU A 46 -18.34 -7.06 7.52
CA GLU A 46 -19.03 -6.21 8.49
C GLU A 46 -19.23 -6.89 9.85
N ALA A 47 -19.50 -8.20 9.89
CA ALA A 47 -19.74 -8.92 11.13
C ALA A 47 -18.43 -9.09 11.92
N GLU A 48 -17.34 -9.39 11.22
CA GLU A 48 -16.00 -9.45 11.80
C GLU A 48 -15.55 -8.10 12.35
N ILE A 49 -15.79 -7.00 11.62
CA ILE A 49 -15.49 -5.63 12.10
C ILE A 49 -16.29 -5.32 13.36
N ARG A 50 -17.60 -5.55 13.35
CA ARG A 50 -18.46 -5.32 14.53
C ARG A 50 -18.03 -6.15 15.74
N ALA A 51 -17.54 -7.37 15.52
CA ALA A 51 -17.00 -8.19 16.60
C ALA A 51 -15.72 -7.61 17.23
N MET A 52 -15.01 -6.73 16.52
CA MET A 52 -13.83 -6.03 17.02
C MET A 52 -14.14 -4.68 17.72
N ASP A 53 -15.36 -4.16 17.60
CA ASP A 53 -15.74 -2.86 18.19
C ASP A 53 -15.43 -2.76 19.70
N PRO A 54 -15.72 -3.78 20.55
CA PRO A 54 -15.38 -3.72 21.97
C PRO A 54 -13.87 -3.64 22.25
N ASP A 55 -13.03 -4.16 21.35
CA ASP A 55 -11.58 -4.04 21.47
C ASP A 55 -11.11 -2.64 21.05
N PHE A 56 -11.71 -2.06 20.00
CA PHE A 56 -11.42 -0.68 19.58
C PHE A 56 -11.77 0.32 20.69
N GLU A 57 -12.95 0.21 21.30
CA GLU A 57 -13.37 1.07 22.40
C GLU A 57 -12.41 0.97 23.59
N ARG A 58 -12.10 -0.25 24.04
CA ARG A 58 -11.21 -0.51 25.19
C ARG A 58 -9.81 0.05 24.98
N ARG A 59 -9.31 0.03 23.73
CA ARG A 59 -7.95 0.47 23.35
C ARG A 59 -7.91 1.91 22.85
N GLY A 60 -9.02 2.65 22.92
CA GLY A 60 -9.14 3.99 22.37
C GLY A 60 -8.11 5.00 22.92
N THR A 61 -7.67 4.81 24.16
CA THR A 61 -6.66 5.65 24.84
C THR A 61 -5.27 5.03 24.91
N SER A 62 -5.07 3.85 24.31
CA SER A 62 -3.77 3.17 24.31
C SER A 62 -2.75 3.89 23.42
N ALA A 63 -1.46 3.64 23.67
CA ALA A 63 -0.40 4.21 22.84
C ALA A 63 -0.58 3.80 21.37
N LYS A 64 -0.12 4.64 20.44
CA LYS A 64 -0.18 4.36 19.00
C LYS A 64 0.43 2.99 18.67
N GLN A 65 1.56 2.67 19.27
CA GLN A 65 2.28 1.42 19.04
C GLN A 65 1.47 0.19 19.50
N ASP A 66 0.82 0.26 20.66
CA ASP A 66 -0.03 -0.84 21.17
C ASP A 66 -1.25 -1.09 20.27
N ARG A 67 -1.86 -0.01 19.75
CA ARG A 67 -2.99 -0.11 18.81
C ARG A 67 -2.56 -0.75 17.49
N LEU A 68 -1.41 -0.35 16.94
CA LEU A 68 -0.84 -0.96 15.74
C LEU A 68 -0.47 -2.43 15.94
N GLN A 69 0.12 -2.78 17.09
CA GLN A 69 0.48 -4.16 17.42
C GLN A 69 -0.77 -5.05 17.53
N PHE A 70 -1.84 -4.55 18.15
CA PHE A 70 -3.13 -5.25 18.20
C PHE A 70 -3.69 -5.51 16.79
N LEU A 71 -3.65 -4.51 15.90
CA LEU A 71 -4.10 -4.69 14.52
C LEU A 71 -3.25 -5.74 13.78
N LEU A 72 -1.93 -5.70 13.93
CA LEU A 72 -1.04 -6.68 13.30
C LEU A 72 -1.32 -8.10 13.82
N GLU A 73 -1.46 -8.28 15.13
CA GLU A 73 -1.78 -9.58 15.74
C GLU A 73 -3.11 -10.13 15.23
N LYS A 74 -4.16 -9.30 15.21
CA LYS A 74 -5.48 -9.70 14.69
C LYS A 74 -5.42 -10.10 13.22
N LEU A 75 -4.68 -9.34 12.42
CA LEU A 75 -4.49 -9.63 11.01
C LEU A 75 -3.72 -10.94 10.79
N ASP A 76 -2.62 -11.16 11.51
CA ASP A 76 -1.79 -12.37 11.37
C ASP A 76 -2.55 -13.63 11.79
N VAL A 77 -3.32 -13.58 12.89
CA VAL A 77 -4.19 -14.69 13.32
C VAL A 77 -5.24 -14.99 12.25
N THR A 78 -5.92 -13.96 11.74
CA THR A 78 -6.97 -14.15 10.73
C THR A 78 -6.39 -14.65 9.41
N PHE A 79 -5.24 -14.12 9.00
CA PHE A 79 -4.58 -14.51 7.76
C PHE A 79 -4.15 -15.98 7.84
N SER A 80 -3.48 -16.39 8.92
CA SER A 80 -3.05 -17.77 9.10
C SER A 80 -4.22 -18.75 9.11
N ALA A 81 -5.32 -18.41 9.77
CA ALA A 81 -6.52 -19.25 9.81
C ALA A 81 -7.14 -19.43 8.41
N ARG A 82 -7.27 -18.35 7.64
CA ARG A 82 -7.84 -18.39 6.28
C ARG A 82 -6.91 -19.09 5.29
N ASP A 83 -5.61 -18.85 5.38
CA ASP A 83 -4.61 -19.50 4.54
C ASP A 83 -4.57 -21.01 4.77
N THR A 84 -4.71 -21.45 6.03
CA THR A 84 -4.85 -22.87 6.36
C THR A 84 -6.17 -23.45 5.82
N ALA A 85 -7.27 -22.73 5.97
CA ALA A 85 -8.60 -23.17 5.52
C ALA A 85 -8.74 -23.25 4.00
N ALA A 86 -7.97 -22.45 3.27
CA ALA A 86 -7.92 -22.43 1.81
C ALA A 86 -7.41 -23.74 1.18
N GLY A 87 -6.70 -24.58 1.93
CA GLY A 87 -6.18 -25.85 1.44
C GLY A 87 -4.83 -25.72 0.70
N PRO A 88 -4.50 -26.66 -0.21
CA PRO A 88 -3.18 -26.71 -0.84
C PRO A 88 -2.84 -25.41 -1.57
N GLY A 89 -1.68 -24.82 -1.24
CA GLY A 89 -1.21 -23.57 -1.83
C GLY A 89 -1.84 -22.30 -1.20
N GLY A 90 -2.65 -22.44 -0.16
CA GLY A 90 -3.18 -21.34 0.63
C GLY A 90 -4.04 -20.34 -0.15
N LEU A 91 -4.23 -19.16 0.42
CA LEU A 91 -4.94 -18.06 -0.23
C LEU A 91 -4.23 -17.59 -1.50
N ALA A 92 -2.89 -17.65 -1.54
CA ALA A 92 -2.12 -17.28 -2.73
C ALA A 92 -2.58 -18.02 -4.00
N THR A 93 -3.05 -19.25 -3.86
CA THR A 93 -3.52 -20.09 -4.97
C THR A 93 -5.04 -20.04 -5.13
N THR A 94 -5.80 -20.04 -4.02
CA THR A 94 -7.26 -20.22 -4.03
C THR A 94 -8.06 -18.92 -4.03
N ASP A 95 -7.52 -17.85 -3.44
CA ASP A 95 -8.09 -16.50 -3.43
C ASP A 95 -6.96 -15.46 -3.40
N TYR A 96 -6.26 -15.35 -4.53
CA TYR A 96 -5.15 -14.40 -4.69
C TYR A 96 -5.53 -12.94 -4.33
N PRO A 97 -6.73 -12.43 -4.71
CA PRO A 97 -7.16 -11.11 -4.25
C PRO A 97 -7.22 -10.97 -2.72
N GLN A 98 -7.71 -11.98 -1.99
CA GLN A 98 -7.71 -11.94 -0.52
C GLN A 98 -6.29 -12.00 0.03
N TRP A 99 -5.45 -12.89 -0.49
CA TRP A 99 -4.03 -12.96 -0.12
C TRP A 99 -3.30 -11.63 -0.30
N MET A 100 -3.49 -10.96 -1.44
CA MET A 100 -2.91 -9.65 -1.73
C MET A 100 -3.40 -8.57 -0.76
N ARG A 101 -4.71 -8.50 -0.47
CA ARG A 101 -5.27 -7.52 0.48
C ARG A 101 -4.66 -7.68 1.87
N MET A 102 -4.59 -8.92 2.37
CA MET A 102 -4.05 -9.22 3.70
C MET A 102 -2.54 -8.94 3.77
N THR A 103 -1.78 -9.30 2.73
CA THR A 103 -0.34 -9.03 2.66
C THR A 103 -0.06 -7.53 2.60
N LEU A 104 -0.86 -6.76 1.84
CA LEU A 104 -0.75 -5.30 1.78
C LEU A 104 -1.06 -4.64 3.13
N ALA A 105 -2.14 -5.06 3.80
CA ALA A 105 -2.49 -4.56 5.13
C ALA A 105 -1.37 -4.82 6.14
N ARG A 106 -0.81 -6.04 6.13
CA ARG A 106 0.30 -6.45 6.99
C ARG A 106 1.53 -5.58 6.74
N MET A 107 1.91 -5.37 5.48
CA MET A 107 3.01 -4.49 5.09
C MET A 107 2.83 -3.06 5.64
N THR A 108 1.63 -2.48 5.55
CA THR A 108 1.39 -1.11 6.05
C THR A 108 1.50 -1.01 7.57
N LEU A 109 1.09 -2.04 8.30
CA LEU A 109 1.23 -2.11 9.76
C LEU A 109 2.70 -2.27 10.17
N LEU A 110 3.43 -3.17 9.50
CA LEU A 110 4.85 -3.39 9.74
C LEU A 110 5.68 -2.12 9.50
N SER A 111 5.36 -1.37 8.44
CA SER A 111 5.97 -0.06 8.16
C SER A 111 5.75 0.93 9.30
N GLU A 112 4.51 1.08 9.80
CA GLU A 112 4.24 2.02 10.92
C GLU A 112 4.82 1.55 12.26
N LEU A 113 5.05 0.25 12.43
CA LEU A 113 5.73 -0.33 13.59
C LEU A 113 7.26 -0.29 13.50
N GLY A 114 7.83 0.07 12.35
CA GLY A 114 9.27 0.05 12.11
C GLY A 114 9.88 -1.35 12.00
N MET A 115 9.05 -2.36 11.74
CA MET A 115 9.45 -3.76 11.58
C MET A 115 9.95 -4.02 10.15
N GLN A 116 11.12 -3.47 9.84
CA GLN A 116 11.64 -3.39 8.46
C GLN A 116 11.91 -4.78 7.85
N ALA A 117 12.45 -5.72 8.62
CA ALA A 117 12.78 -7.05 8.11
C ALA A 117 11.52 -7.82 7.69
N GLU A 118 10.48 -7.77 8.52
CA GLU A 118 9.20 -8.39 8.25
C GLU A 118 8.45 -7.67 7.12
N GLN A 119 8.57 -6.34 7.05
CA GLN A 119 8.02 -5.55 5.94
C GLN A 119 8.68 -5.96 4.61
N GLU A 120 10.00 -6.08 4.59
CA GLU A 120 10.76 -6.54 3.43
C GLU A 120 10.33 -7.93 3.00
N ALA A 121 10.22 -8.87 3.94
CA ALA A 121 9.76 -10.22 3.67
C ALA A 121 8.33 -10.26 3.08
N ALA A 122 7.43 -9.41 3.57
CA ALA A 122 6.07 -9.30 3.02
C ALA A 122 6.07 -8.75 1.58
N ILE A 123 6.90 -7.75 1.29
CA ILE A 123 7.05 -7.21 -0.07
C ILE A 123 7.68 -8.24 -1.01
N GLN A 124 8.71 -8.94 -0.54
CA GLN A 124 9.38 -9.99 -1.30
C GLN A 124 8.41 -11.13 -1.64
N ALA A 125 7.56 -11.54 -0.70
CA ALA A 125 6.50 -12.52 -0.96
C ALA A 125 5.56 -12.08 -2.08
N MET A 126 5.17 -10.79 -2.14
CA MET A 126 4.36 -10.21 -3.23
C MET A 126 5.08 -10.20 -4.58
N MET A 127 6.41 -10.14 -4.60
CA MET A 127 7.22 -10.21 -5.82
C MET A 127 7.36 -11.65 -6.31
N ASP A 128 7.54 -12.60 -5.39
CA ASP A 128 7.81 -14.01 -5.69
C ASP A 128 6.54 -14.82 -5.97
N THR A 129 5.38 -14.33 -5.53
CA THR A 129 4.09 -15.00 -5.72
C THR A 129 3.37 -14.40 -6.94
N PRO A 130 3.43 -15.05 -8.12
CA PRO A 130 2.77 -14.56 -9.32
C PRO A 130 1.25 -14.61 -9.16
N ASN A 131 0.55 -13.66 -9.77
CA ASN A 131 -0.90 -13.71 -9.86
C ASN A 131 -1.31 -14.92 -10.73
N PRO A 132 -2.07 -15.91 -10.20
CA PRO A 132 -2.49 -17.08 -10.98
C PRO A 132 -3.32 -16.73 -12.23
N ALA A 133 -4.04 -15.60 -12.21
CA ALA A 133 -4.83 -15.12 -13.34
C ALA A 133 -3.98 -14.40 -14.41
N LYS A 134 -2.74 -14.03 -14.09
CA LYS A 134 -1.80 -13.34 -14.99
C LYS A 134 -0.38 -13.91 -14.83
N PRO A 135 -0.17 -15.20 -15.15
CA PRO A 135 1.12 -15.84 -14.99
C PRO A 135 2.18 -15.13 -15.84
N GLY A 136 3.38 -14.95 -15.28
CA GLY A 136 4.49 -14.27 -15.95
C GLY A 136 4.43 -12.73 -15.92
N VAL A 137 3.34 -12.13 -15.43
CA VAL A 137 3.27 -10.68 -15.21
C VAL A 137 3.86 -10.36 -13.84
N VAL A 138 4.93 -9.57 -13.83
CA VAL A 138 5.58 -9.09 -12.59
C VAL A 138 4.66 -8.16 -11.83
N ASN A 139 4.62 -8.29 -10.49
CA ASN A 139 3.91 -7.36 -9.63
C ASN A 139 4.69 -6.05 -9.48
N ILE A 140 4.52 -5.15 -10.45
CA ILE A 140 5.23 -3.86 -10.49
C ILE A 140 4.96 -2.97 -9.28
N SER A 141 3.81 -3.13 -8.63
CA SER A 141 3.49 -2.39 -7.39
C SER A 141 4.37 -2.87 -6.24
N ALA A 142 4.58 -4.18 -6.10
CA ALA A 142 5.48 -4.73 -5.10
C ALA A 142 6.95 -4.34 -5.36
N VAL A 143 7.40 -4.34 -6.62
CA VAL A 143 8.75 -3.87 -6.98
C VAL A 143 8.94 -2.39 -6.62
N ASN A 144 7.93 -1.55 -6.86
CA ASN A 144 7.98 -0.14 -6.47
C ASN A 144 7.98 0.05 -4.94
N MET A 145 7.25 -0.78 -4.19
CA MET A 145 7.30 -0.79 -2.72
C MET A 145 8.69 -1.20 -2.21
N MET A 146 9.31 -2.22 -2.83
CA MET A 146 10.68 -2.63 -2.50
C MET A 146 11.67 -1.50 -2.77
N ALA A 147 11.53 -0.79 -3.89
CA ALA A 147 12.37 0.36 -4.21
C ALA A 147 12.30 1.45 -3.12
N GLY A 148 11.09 1.76 -2.64
CA GLY A 148 10.90 2.69 -1.53
C GLY A 148 11.56 2.21 -0.23
N LEU A 149 11.39 0.93 0.12
CA LEU A 149 12.01 0.37 1.32
C LEU A 149 13.55 0.41 1.24
N LYS A 150 14.14 0.09 0.09
CA LYS A 150 15.59 0.19 -0.13
C LYS A 150 16.09 1.63 -0.03
N GLU A 151 15.31 2.61 -0.48
CA GLU A 151 15.64 4.03 -0.27
C GLU A 151 15.65 4.39 1.21
N GLU A 152 14.64 3.96 1.98
CA GLU A 152 14.54 4.19 3.42
C GLU A 152 15.70 3.53 4.20
N GLN A 153 16.18 2.38 3.72
CA GLN A 153 17.37 1.69 4.26
C GLN A 153 18.71 2.34 3.84
N GLY A 154 18.69 3.36 2.96
CA GLY A 154 19.90 4.00 2.45
C GLY A 154 20.61 3.24 1.31
N LEU A 155 19.99 2.18 0.79
CA LEU A 155 20.51 1.37 -0.32
C LEU A 155 20.16 2.00 -1.67
N PHE A 156 20.65 3.22 -1.90
CA PHE A 156 20.21 4.06 -3.02
C PHE A 156 20.49 3.48 -4.41
N SER A 157 21.59 2.74 -4.58
CA SER A 157 21.88 2.09 -5.86
C SER A 157 20.84 1.02 -6.21
N GLU A 158 20.51 0.15 -5.25
CA GLU A 158 19.52 -0.92 -5.42
C GLU A 158 18.10 -0.33 -5.61
N ALA A 159 17.74 0.66 -4.79
CA ALA A 159 16.49 1.40 -4.91
C ALA A 159 16.33 2.07 -6.29
N GLY A 160 17.42 2.63 -6.83
CA GLY A 160 17.47 3.22 -8.17
C GLY A 160 17.29 2.18 -9.27
N GLU A 161 17.93 1.01 -9.16
CA GLU A 161 17.73 -0.08 -10.13
C GLU A 161 16.29 -0.59 -10.15
N LEU A 162 15.68 -0.77 -8.98
CA LEU A 162 14.28 -1.17 -8.86
C LEU A 162 13.34 -0.10 -9.43
N SER A 163 13.58 1.17 -9.11
CA SER A 163 12.78 2.29 -9.64
C SER A 163 12.88 2.38 -11.17
N ARG A 164 14.06 2.17 -11.74
CA ARG A 164 14.27 2.16 -13.20
C ARG A 164 13.52 1.03 -13.89
N LYS A 165 13.36 -0.13 -13.25
CA LYS A 165 12.59 -1.26 -13.79
C LYS A 165 11.09 -0.99 -13.85
N VAL A 166 10.54 -0.22 -12.90
CA VAL A 166 9.08 -0.01 -12.81
C VAL A 166 8.57 1.18 -13.63
N VAL A 167 9.40 2.19 -13.91
CA VAL A 167 8.99 3.39 -14.68
C VAL A 167 8.36 3.02 -16.04
N PRO A 168 8.98 2.18 -16.90
CA PRO A 168 8.40 1.85 -18.20
C PRO A 168 7.05 1.12 -18.08
N ALA A 169 6.92 0.24 -17.07
CA ALA A 169 5.69 -0.52 -16.86
C ALA A 169 4.53 0.38 -16.40
N PHE A 170 4.79 1.36 -15.52
CA PHE A 170 3.78 2.33 -15.14
C PHE A 170 3.39 3.24 -16.31
N ASP A 171 4.36 3.64 -17.14
CA ASP A 171 4.09 4.46 -18.32
C ASP A 171 3.19 3.75 -19.32
N GLU A 172 3.44 2.47 -19.58
CA GLU A 172 2.62 1.65 -20.47
C GLU A 172 1.21 1.43 -19.91
N MET A 173 1.10 1.16 -18.60
CA MET A 173 -0.18 0.82 -17.99
C MET A 173 -1.09 2.02 -17.72
N MET A 174 -0.53 3.18 -17.32
CA MET A 174 -1.31 4.32 -16.83
C MET A 174 -0.98 5.63 -17.55
N GLY A 175 0.07 5.67 -18.35
CA GLY A 175 0.59 6.86 -19.01
C GLY A 175 1.76 7.48 -18.22
N PRO A 176 2.73 8.09 -18.92
CA PRO A 176 3.94 8.64 -18.31
C PRO A 176 3.70 9.80 -17.35
N ASP A 177 2.56 10.47 -17.47
CA ASP A 177 2.12 11.58 -16.63
C ASP A 177 1.29 11.14 -15.41
N SER A 178 1.00 9.84 -15.28
CA SER A 178 0.21 9.31 -14.18
C SER A 178 0.91 9.48 -12.83
N PRO A 179 0.15 9.66 -11.71
CA PRO A 179 0.76 9.78 -10.39
C PRO A 179 1.72 8.64 -10.02
N PRO A 180 1.45 7.35 -10.35
CA PRO A 180 2.41 6.28 -10.09
C PRO A 180 3.69 6.37 -10.93
N SER A 181 3.59 6.69 -12.23
CA SER A 181 4.76 6.93 -13.10
C SER A 181 5.63 8.06 -12.56
N GLN A 182 5.01 9.16 -12.15
CA GLN A 182 5.71 10.31 -11.59
C GLN A 182 6.33 10.02 -10.21
N GLY A 183 5.63 9.24 -9.38
CA GLY A 183 6.16 8.75 -8.10
C GLY A 183 7.42 7.90 -8.28
N ALA A 184 7.41 6.94 -9.22
CA ALA A 184 8.56 6.10 -9.52
C ALA A 184 9.76 6.89 -10.07
N ARG A 185 9.52 7.86 -10.98
CA ARG A 185 10.57 8.76 -11.48
C ARG A 185 11.18 9.62 -10.37
N ARG A 186 10.36 10.20 -9.48
CA ARG A 186 10.85 10.96 -8.34
C ARG A 186 11.75 10.12 -7.43
N ASN A 187 11.34 8.88 -7.15
CA ASN A 187 12.16 7.95 -6.36
C ASN A 187 13.48 7.65 -7.07
N LEU A 188 13.45 7.41 -8.39
CA LEU A 188 14.66 7.19 -9.19
C LEU A 188 15.62 8.39 -9.13
N VAL A 189 15.12 9.62 -9.31
CA VAL A 189 15.91 10.86 -9.18
C VAL A 189 16.55 10.97 -7.80
N SER A 190 15.76 10.77 -6.73
CA SER A 190 16.25 10.80 -5.34
C SER A 190 17.38 9.78 -5.13
N CYS A 191 17.19 8.56 -5.62
CA CYS A 191 18.16 7.47 -5.48
C CYS A 191 19.46 7.75 -6.24
N ILE A 192 19.39 8.18 -7.51
CA ILE A 192 20.57 8.50 -8.32
C ILE A 192 21.36 9.66 -7.69
N TRP A 193 20.67 10.68 -7.20
CA TRP A 193 21.31 11.80 -6.50
C TRP A 193 22.05 11.32 -5.26
N LYS A 194 21.37 10.58 -4.38
CA LYS A 194 21.96 10.07 -3.13
C LYS A 194 23.04 9.00 -3.36
N ALA A 195 23.03 8.33 -4.51
CA ALA A 195 24.10 7.43 -4.96
C ALA A 195 25.34 8.17 -5.53
N GLY A 196 25.36 9.51 -5.49
CA GLY A 196 26.52 10.31 -5.89
C GLY A 196 26.62 10.59 -7.39
N LYS A 197 25.51 10.51 -8.13
CA LYS A 197 25.45 10.79 -9.57
C LYS A 197 24.56 12.02 -9.86
N PRO A 198 24.95 13.23 -9.40
CA PRO A 198 24.10 14.41 -9.45
C PRO A 198 23.76 14.87 -10.87
N ASP A 199 24.65 14.66 -11.85
CA ASP A 199 24.40 15.08 -13.23
C ASP A 199 23.34 14.20 -13.90
N GLU A 200 23.43 12.87 -13.75
CA GLU A 200 22.38 11.94 -14.19
C GLU A 200 21.03 12.24 -13.51
N ALA A 201 21.05 12.54 -12.22
CA ALA A 201 19.84 12.90 -11.49
C ALA A 201 19.19 14.20 -12.01
N LYS A 202 20.00 15.21 -12.37
CA LYS A 202 19.50 16.46 -12.97
C LYS A 202 18.88 16.22 -14.34
N GLU A 203 19.55 15.46 -15.21
CA GLU A 203 19.03 15.12 -16.52
C GLU A 203 17.67 14.42 -16.41
N LEU A 204 17.56 13.43 -15.52
CA LEU A 204 16.30 12.72 -15.27
C LEU A 204 15.23 13.62 -14.62
N ALA A 205 15.62 14.54 -13.74
CA ALA A 205 14.70 15.49 -13.14
C ALA A 205 14.11 16.44 -14.20
N GLU A 206 14.92 16.91 -15.15
CA GLU A 206 14.44 17.71 -16.27
C GLU A 206 13.51 16.93 -17.19
N GLU A 207 13.83 15.67 -17.52
CA GLU A 207 12.93 14.80 -18.28
C GLU A 207 11.57 14.65 -17.58
N THR A 208 11.59 14.37 -16.28
CA THR A 208 10.39 14.22 -15.45
C THR A 208 9.55 15.50 -15.45
N ARG A 209 10.20 16.66 -15.33
CA ARG A 209 9.56 17.97 -15.37
C ARG A 209 8.92 18.26 -16.73
N LEU A 210 9.58 17.93 -17.82
CA LEU A 210 9.06 18.13 -19.19
C LEU A 210 7.78 17.31 -19.45
N ILE A 211 7.68 16.10 -18.89
CA ILE A 211 6.45 15.28 -18.97
C ILE A 211 5.29 16.01 -18.28
N ILE A 212 5.52 16.59 -17.11
CA ILE A 212 4.52 17.36 -16.36
C ILE A 212 4.12 18.63 -17.11
N ASP A 213 5.07 19.40 -17.62
CA ASP A 213 4.80 20.62 -18.38
C ASP A 213 3.95 20.35 -19.63
N ALA A 214 4.19 19.23 -20.30
CA ALA A 214 3.39 18.80 -21.45
C ALA A 214 1.91 18.52 -21.06
N MET A 215 1.61 18.15 -19.81
CA MET A 215 0.22 18.07 -19.33
C MET A 215 -0.46 19.43 -19.28
N GLY A 216 0.25 20.49 -18.88
CA GLY A 216 -0.31 21.85 -18.87
C GLY A 216 -0.82 22.30 -20.24
N GLN A 217 -0.28 21.68 -21.32
CA GLN A 217 -0.66 21.94 -22.70
C GLN A 217 -1.63 20.91 -23.29
N LYS A 218 -1.78 19.72 -22.67
CA LYS A 218 -2.69 18.64 -23.12
C LYS A 218 -3.74 18.39 -22.04
N LYS A 219 -5.02 18.62 -22.34
CA LYS A 219 -6.14 18.24 -21.43
C LYS A 219 -5.95 16.80 -20.96
N SER A 220 -5.74 16.60 -19.67
CA SER A 220 -5.64 15.26 -19.07
C SER A 220 -6.91 14.47 -19.40
N GLN A 221 -6.75 13.27 -19.96
CA GLN A 221 -7.88 12.37 -20.22
C GLN A 221 -8.50 11.78 -18.93
N TYR A 222 -7.84 11.99 -17.78
CA TYR A 222 -8.25 11.48 -16.46
C TYR A 222 -8.90 12.54 -15.57
N LEU A 223 -8.94 13.80 -16.00
CA LEU A 223 -9.72 14.87 -15.37
C LEU A 223 -10.99 15.07 -16.21
N LYS A 224 -12.07 14.37 -15.84
CA LYS A 224 -13.42 14.67 -16.31
C LYS A 224 -14.09 15.66 -15.35
#